data_AF-A0A965F3S7-F1
#
_entry.id   AF-A0A965F3S7-F1
#
_cell.length_a   1.000
_cell.length_b   1.000
_cell.length_c   1.000
_cell.angle_alpha   90.00
_cell.angle_beta   90.00
_cell.angle_gamma   90.00
#
_symmetry.space_group_name_H-M   'P 1'
#
loop_
_entity.id
_entity.type
_entity.pdbx_description
1 polymer ?
#
loop_
_entity_poly.entity_id
_entity_poly.type
_entity_poly.pdbx_seq_one_letter_code
_entity_poly.pdbx_strand_id
1 'polypeptide(L)' 'LVARSQVLSLTETRAGATWVVPDHLYRPIRQDAVLLNRAIGCEACSEFLRFLREDAQRALISASGYRVD' A
#
# COMPACT_ATOMS: atom_id res chain seq x y z
N LEU A 1 -10.71 -4.53 -13.71
CA LEU A 1 -10.25 -3.55 -12.70
C LEU A 1 -8.76 -3.78 -12.47
N VAL A 2 -7.98 -2.72 -12.28
CA VAL A 2 -6.54 -2.78 -11.96
C VAL A 2 -6.27 -1.95 -10.70
N ALA A 3 -5.17 -2.22 -9.99
CA ALA A 3 -4.80 -1.47 -8.80
C ALA A 3 -4.32 -0.06 -9.15
N ARG A 4 -4.59 0.92 -8.27
CA ARG A 4 -4.15 2.31 -8.47
C ARG A 4 -2.62 2.42 -8.59
N SER A 5 -1.88 1.64 -7.79
CA SER A 5 -0.42 1.58 -7.85
C SER A 5 0.11 1.16 -9.23
N GLN A 6 -0.58 0.24 -9.91
CA GLN A 6 -0.22 -0.17 -11.26
C GLN A 6 -0.41 0.98 -12.26
N VAL A 7 -1.51 1.72 -12.14
CA VAL A 7 -1.79 2.88 -12.99
C VAL A 7 -0.73 3.98 -12.80
N LEU A 8 -0.36 4.27 -11.56
CA LEU A 8 0.68 5.27 -11.25
C LEU A 8 2.08 4.86 -11.74
N SER A 9 2.34 3.56 -11.90
CA SER A 9 3.62 3.06 -12.43
C SER A 9 3.71 3.05 -13.95
N LEU A 10 2.64 3.38 -14.68
CA LEU A 10 2.66 3.38 -16.13
C LEU A 10 3.56 4.49 -16.66
N THR A 11 4.31 4.20 -17.73
CA THR A 11 5.01 5.21 -18.50
C THR A 11 4.02 6.13 -19.19
N GLU A 12 4.35 7.40 -19.40
CA GLU A 12 3.46 8.39 -20.03
C GLU A 12 2.94 7.93 -21.40
N THR A 13 3.75 7.19 -22.14
CA THR A 13 3.41 6.60 -23.45
C THR A 13 2.35 5.49 -23.41
N ARG A 14 1.97 5.01 -22.22
CA ARG A 14 0.93 4.00 -21.99
C ARG A 14 -0.27 4.56 -21.20
N ALA A 15 -0.32 5.87 -20.97
CA ALA A 15 -1.42 6.49 -20.26
C ALA A 15 -2.69 6.49 -21.13
N GLY A 16 -3.71 5.77 -20.66
CA GLY A 16 -5.07 5.81 -21.20
C GLY A 16 -6.01 6.59 -20.28
N ALA A 17 -7.32 6.49 -20.55
CA ALA A 17 -8.32 7.02 -19.62
C ALA A 17 -8.40 6.15 -18.36
N THR A 18 -8.50 6.80 -17.20
CA THR A 18 -8.65 6.13 -15.90
C THR A 18 -9.84 6.72 -15.15
N TRP A 19 -10.49 5.91 -14.34
CA TRP A 19 -11.58 6.35 -13.48
C TRP A 19 -11.32 5.88 -12.05
N VAL A 20 -11.27 6.85 -11.13
CA VAL A 20 -11.20 6.57 -9.70
C VAL A 20 -12.60 6.27 -9.21
N VAL A 21 -12.85 5.01 -8.84
CA VAL A 21 -14.15 4.57 -8.33
C VAL A 21 -14.44 5.29 -7.01
N PRO A 22 -15.58 6.00 -6.87
CA PRO A 22 -15.98 6.61 -5.60
C PRO A 22 -16.08 5.61 -4.44
N ASP A 23 -15.64 6.02 -3.26
CA ASP A 23 -15.50 5.13 -2.09
C ASP A 23 -16.80 4.50 -1.60
N HIS A 24 -17.95 5.14 -1.83
CA HIS A 24 -19.26 4.60 -1.43
C HIS A 24 -19.76 3.47 -2.35
N LEU A 25 -19.05 3.17 -3.44
CA LEU A 25 -19.41 2.09 -4.38
C LEU A 25 -18.73 0.76 -4.05
N TYR A 26 -17.88 0.69 -3.03
CA TYR A 26 -17.20 -0.54 -2.63
C TYR A 26 -16.83 -0.55 -1.15
N ARG A 27 -16.60 -1.75 -0.61
CA ARG A 27 -16.05 -1.89 0.75
C ARG A 27 -14.55 -1.58 0.73
N PRO A 28 -14.01 -0.87 1.73
CA PRO A 28 -12.58 -0.57 1.81
C PRO A 28 -11.71 -1.81 1.59
N ILE A 29 -10.68 -1.68 0.75
CA ILE A 29 -9.70 -2.74 0.50
C ILE A 29 -8.61 -2.60 1.58
N ARG A 30 -8.76 -3.35 2.66
CA ARG A 30 -7.83 -3.33 3.80
C ARG A 30 -6.58 -4.14 3.48
N GLN A 31 -5.41 -3.59 3.80
CA GLN A 31 -4.12 -4.25 3.63
C GLN A 31 -3.44 -4.35 4.99
N ASP A 32 -3.46 -5.55 5.57
CA ASP A 32 -2.85 -5.84 6.87
C ASP A 32 -1.49 -6.54 6.68
N ALA A 33 -0.60 -6.33 7.65
CA ALA A 33 0.67 -7.03 7.75
C ALA A 33 0.77 -7.74 9.11
N VAL A 34 1.23 -8.99 9.09
CA VAL A 34 1.38 -9.82 10.29
C VAL A 34 2.76 -10.45 10.34
N LEU A 35 3.29 -10.62 11.56
CA LEU A 35 4.49 -11.42 11.78
C LEU A 35 4.10 -12.89 11.82
N LEU A 36 4.80 -13.72 11.06
CA LEU A 36 4.57 -15.17 11.09
C LEU A 36 5.07 -15.76 12.42
N ASN A 37 4.37 -16.78 12.95
CA ASN A 37 4.72 -17.40 14.24
C ASN A 37 6.19 -17.88 14.32
N ARG A 38 6.73 -18.41 13.21
CA ARG A 38 8.14 -18.84 13.14
C ARG A 38 9.17 -17.70 13.28
N ALA A 39 8.73 -16.45 13.17
CA ALA A 39 9.58 -15.26 13.18
C ALA A 39 9.41 -14.42 14.47
N ILE A 40 8.74 -14.93 15.51
CA ILE A 40 8.49 -14.20 16.76
C ILE A 40 9.80 -13.73 17.45
N GLY A 41 10.90 -14.47 17.29
CA GLY A 41 12.22 -14.07 17.80
C GLY A 41 13.09 -13.26 16.82
N CYS A 42 12.57 -12.94 15.64
CA CYS A 42 13.30 -12.17 14.62
C CYS A 42 13.20 -10.67 14.94
N GLU A 43 14.23 -10.12 15.59
CA GLU A 43 14.31 -8.69 15.91
C GLU A 43 14.13 -7.82 14.66
N ALA A 44 14.86 -8.12 13.58
CA ALA A 44 14.76 -7.39 12.31
C ALA A 44 13.34 -7.39 11.72
N CYS A 45 12.56 -8.45 11.95
CA CYS A 45 11.19 -8.55 11.44
C CYS A 45 10.23 -7.65 12.23
N SER A 46 10.38 -7.60 13.55
CA SER A 46 9.64 -6.69 14.43
C SER A 46 10.01 -5.23 14.13
N GLU A 47 11.29 -4.95 13.94
CA GLU A 47 11.79 -3.63 13.56
C GLU A 47 11.28 -3.21 12.18
N PHE A 48 11.17 -4.13 11.22
CA PHE A 48 10.59 -3.84 9.92
C PHE A 48 9.10 -3.45 10.03
N LEU A 49 8.31 -4.18 10.85
CA LEU A 49 6.91 -3.79 11.09
C LEU A 49 6.79 -2.43 11.80
N ARG A 50 7.76 -2.08 12.67
CA ARG A 50 7.85 -0.74 13.27
C ARG A 50 8.21 0.31 12.22
N PHE A 51 9.21 0.04 11.39
CA PHE A 51 9.68 0.90 10.31
C PHE A 51 8.56 1.26 9.33
N LEU A 52 7.69 0.30 8.96
CA LEU A 52 6.55 0.55 8.06
C LEU A 52 5.52 1.54 8.64
N ARG A 53 5.50 1.74 9.96
CA ARG A 53 4.57 2.66 10.65
C ARG A 53 5.11 4.08 10.80
N GLU A 54 6.38 4.32 10.50
CA GLU A 54 6.97 5.67 10.58
C GLU A 54 6.39 6.60 9.51
N ASP A 55 6.32 7.89 9.82
CA ASP A 55 5.62 8.89 8.98
C ASP A 55 6.19 8.97 7.55
N ALA A 56 7.51 8.89 7.41
CA ALA A 56 8.16 8.89 6.10
C ALA A 56 7.74 7.68 5.23
N GLN A 57 7.50 6.52 5.86
CA GLN A 57 7.12 5.30 5.17
C GLN A 57 5.63 5.33 4.83
N ARG A 58 4.79 5.85 5.73
CA ARG A 58 3.37 6.11 5.46
C ARG A 58 3.19 7.11 4.32
N ALA A 59 4.05 8.14 4.24
CA ALA A 59 4.05 9.10 3.14
C ALA A 59 4.42 8.42 1.80
N LEU A 60 5.45 7.58 1.78
CA LEU A 60 5.85 6.81 0.59
C LEU A 60 4.73 5.86 0.12
N ILE A 61 4.11 5.14 1.05
CA ILE A 61 2.98 4.22 0.75
C ILE A 61 1.81 5.01 0.13
N SER A 62 1.50 6.18 0.68
CA SER A 62 0.46 7.06 0.16
C SER A 62 0.77 7.58 -1.24
N ALA A 63 2.01 8.03 -1.47
CA ALA A 63 2.49 8.49 -2.77
C ALA A 63 2.46 7.38 -3.83
N SER A 64 2.67 6.13 -3.42
CA SER A 64 2.57 4.93 -4.27
C SER A 64 1.11 4.54 -4.58
N GLY A 65 0.15 5.24 -3.99
CA GLY A 65 -1.27 5.16 -4.29
C GLY A 65 -2.10 4.22 -3.43
N TYR A 66 -1.56 3.83 -2.28
CA TYR A 66 -2.29 3.16 -1.21
C TYR A 66 -2.87 4.18 -0.23
N ARG A 67 -3.77 3.73 0.64
CA ARG A 67 -4.22 4.52 1.80
C ARG A 67 -3.53 3.99 3.04
N VAL A 68 -3.23 4.91 3.95
CA VAL A 68 -2.70 4.61 5.28
C VAL A 68 -3.64 5.24 6.29
N ASP A 69 -4.33 4.38 7.03
CA ASP A 69 -5.31 4.74 8.03
C ASP A 69 -4.63 4.75 9.40
#